data_AF-A0A380QPN0-F1
#
_entry.id   AF-A0A380QPN0-F1
#
_cell.length_a   1.000
_cell.length_b   1.000
_cell.length_c   1.000
_cell.angle_alpha   90.00
_cell.angle_beta   90.00
_cell.angle_gamma   90.00
#
_symmetry.space_group_name_H-M   'P 1'
#
loop_
_entity.id
_entity.type
_entity.pdbx_description
1 polymer ?
#
loop_
_entity_poly.entity_id
_entity_poly.type
_entity_poly.pdbx_seq_one_letter_code
_entity_poly.pdbx_strand_id
1 'polypeptide(L)'
;MVQRIDLLRDYGIFRNYIKTDAKDFGRLNLIYGWNGSGKSTLSSLFEQIENRQNTRYPNSTFSIKTFEQGTITKDNISANNLNLKVFNQSFINKNIDWNNSVKSILLIAQEKIEEKKKLEELRASFDKKTKEYVRRKTANDKLTEELQKFLTDAAKRTKTSLQVIDTSDSRFLSYNRTKLENFITSNVDQIKKADSILDINEVASLTKAANPTQKPAITTKTPSVDSSLLKKAQDRLNELFKQSVTNKVIESLKNNQDIQSWVFSGLNLNLGSDSCHFCGNKISQERIDELNAHFNDEYRKFSETLDKAKTWLASQFIVLVNNSDIDIYDEHKDLLKEKSSLLKDEAEKNKQLH
;
A
#
# COMPACT_ATOMS: atom_id res chain seq x y z
N MET A 1 -89.94 11.48 -14.65
CA MET A 1 -90.31 10.06 -14.89
C MET A 1 -90.40 9.79 -16.40
N VAL A 2 -90.01 8.60 -16.86
CA VAL A 2 -90.14 8.22 -18.28
C VAL A 2 -91.60 7.93 -18.61
N GLN A 3 -92.15 8.60 -19.63
CA GLN A 3 -93.52 8.42 -20.06
C GLN A 3 -93.63 7.27 -21.06
N ARG A 4 -92.80 7.26 -22.11
CA ARG A 4 -92.85 6.25 -23.18
C ARG A 4 -91.61 6.30 -24.06
N ILE A 5 -91.44 5.26 -24.88
CA ILE A 5 -90.43 5.21 -25.93
C ILE A 5 -91.16 5.44 -27.26
N ASP A 6 -90.86 6.55 -27.93
CA ASP A 6 -91.50 6.91 -29.20
C ASP A 6 -90.81 6.23 -30.40
N LEU A 7 -89.47 6.11 -30.34
CA LEU A 7 -88.66 5.57 -31.42
C LEU A 7 -87.47 4.78 -30.86
N LEU A 8 -87.16 3.64 -31.50
CA LEU A 8 -85.93 2.89 -31.26
C LEU A 8 -85.46 2.24 -32.57
N ARG A 9 -84.34 2.71 -33.11
CA ARG A 9 -83.72 2.23 -34.36
C ARG A 9 -82.30 1.71 -34.11
N ASP A 10 -81.97 0.62 -34.78
CA ASP A 10 -80.65 -0.03 -34.75
C ASP A 10 -80.10 -0.26 -33.33
N TYR A 11 -80.99 -0.54 -32.39
CA TYR A 11 -80.66 -0.74 -30.98
C TYR A 11 -80.75 -2.22 -30.61
N GLY A 12 -79.67 -2.96 -30.83
CA GLY A 12 -79.63 -4.40 -30.64
C GLY A 12 -80.66 -5.11 -31.53
N ILE A 13 -81.64 -5.77 -30.92
CA ILE A 13 -82.69 -6.47 -31.68
C ILE A 13 -83.77 -5.52 -32.24
N PHE A 14 -83.83 -4.28 -31.75
CA PHE A 14 -84.83 -3.30 -32.19
C PHE A 14 -84.31 -2.55 -33.41
N ARG A 15 -84.63 -3.05 -34.61
CA ARG A 15 -84.18 -2.46 -35.88
C ARG A 15 -84.90 -1.14 -36.21
N ASN A 16 -86.23 -1.11 -36.12
CA ASN A 16 -87.03 0.07 -36.44
C ASN A 16 -88.37 0.06 -35.69
N TYR A 17 -88.31 0.18 -34.37
CA TYR A 17 -89.49 0.30 -33.54
C TYR A 17 -89.99 1.75 -33.54
N ILE A 18 -91.27 1.93 -33.92
CA ILE A 18 -92.01 3.19 -33.82
C ILE A 18 -93.26 2.88 -33.00
N LYS A 19 -93.57 3.73 -32.02
CA LYS A 19 -94.77 3.54 -31.21
C LYS A 19 -96.04 3.63 -32.07
N THR A 20 -96.78 2.53 -32.14
CA THR A 20 -98.16 2.50 -32.67
C THR A 20 -99.14 2.37 -31.50
N ASP A 21 -99.21 1.19 -30.88
CA ASP A 21 -100.28 0.82 -29.93
C ASP A 21 -99.78 0.53 -28.51
N ALA A 22 -98.49 0.78 -28.25
CA ALA A 22 -97.93 0.56 -26.92
C ALA A 22 -98.54 1.54 -25.90
N LYS A 23 -98.88 1.04 -24.71
CA LYS A 23 -99.33 1.87 -23.59
C LYS A 23 -98.16 2.69 -23.04
N ASP A 24 -98.47 3.87 -22.54
CA ASP A 24 -97.50 4.68 -21.79
C ASP A 24 -97.14 3.97 -20.47
N PHE A 25 -95.93 4.21 -19.97
CA PHE A 25 -95.46 3.64 -18.71
C PHE A 25 -96.25 4.20 -17.53
N GLY A 26 -96.72 3.31 -16.66
CA GLY A 26 -97.32 3.66 -15.38
C GLY A 26 -96.28 3.80 -14.27
N ARG A 27 -96.73 4.03 -13.03
CA ARG A 27 -95.85 4.07 -11.84
C ARG A 27 -95.10 2.76 -11.61
N LEU A 28 -95.74 1.64 -11.91
CA LEU A 28 -95.16 0.30 -11.88
C LEU A 28 -95.39 -0.35 -13.24
N ASN A 29 -94.35 -0.94 -13.82
CA ASN A 29 -94.39 -1.56 -15.13
C ASN A 29 -93.79 -2.97 -15.03
N LEU A 30 -94.54 -3.97 -15.47
CA LEU A 30 -94.04 -5.33 -15.62
C LEU A 30 -93.86 -5.62 -17.11
N ILE A 31 -92.60 -5.82 -17.53
CA ILE A 31 -92.26 -6.12 -18.92
C ILE A 31 -91.72 -7.55 -18.96
N TYR A 32 -92.43 -8.44 -19.65
CA TYR A 32 -92.09 -9.86 -19.75
C TYR A 32 -92.17 -10.34 -21.22
N GLY A 33 -91.58 -11.49 -21.50
CA GLY A 33 -91.48 -12.06 -22.85
C GLY A 33 -90.47 -13.20 -22.90
N TRP A 34 -90.39 -13.90 -24.03
CA TRP A 34 -89.47 -15.02 -24.24
C TRP A 34 -88.00 -14.63 -24.16
N ASN A 35 -87.11 -15.60 -23.94
CA ASN A 35 -85.67 -15.35 -24.05
C ASN A 35 -85.32 -14.86 -25.46
N GLY A 36 -84.49 -13.83 -25.55
CA GLY A 36 -84.20 -13.16 -26.82
C GLY A 36 -85.23 -12.10 -27.26
N SER A 37 -86.34 -11.91 -26.54
CA SER A 37 -87.36 -10.89 -26.87
C SER A 37 -86.94 -9.43 -26.62
N GLY A 38 -85.69 -9.19 -26.20
CA GLY A 38 -85.13 -7.85 -26.03
C GLY A 38 -85.26 -7.22 -24.64
N LYS A 39 -85.73 -7.97 -23.62
CA LYS A 39 -85.85 -7.46 -22.24
C LYS A 39 -84.53 -6.87 -21.71
N SER A 40 -83.44 -7.62 -21.83
CA SER A 40 -82.11 -7.16 -21.40
C SER A 40 -81.59 -6.00 -22.24
N THR A 41 -81.91 -5.99 -23.53
CA THR A 41 -81.60 -4.88 -24.44
C THR A 41 -82.30 -3.60 -24.00
N LEU A 42 -83.58 -3.68 -23.62
CA LEU A 42 -84.35 -2.56 -23.09
C LEU A 42 -83.80 -2.08 -21.74
N SER A 43 -83.46 -2.98 -20.82
CA SER A 43 -82.77 -2.61 -19.57
C SER A 43 -81.46 -1.87 -19.83
N SER A 44 -80.74 -2.26 -20.87
CA SER A 44 -79.49 -1.60 -21.27
C SER A 44 -79.71 -0.19 -21.82
N LEU A 45 -80.84 0.07 -22.49
CA LEU A 45 -81.22 1.42 -22.94
C LEU A 45 -81.40 2.34 -21.73
N PHE A 46 -82.08 1.87 -20.68
CA PHE A 46 -82.21 2.63 -19.43
C PHE A 46 -80.84 2.83 -18.74
N GLU A 47 -79.94 1.84 -18.77
CA GLU A 47 -78.58 1.98 -18.21
C GLU A 47 -77.77 3.10 -18.91
N GLN A 48 -77.96 3.30 -20.22
CA GLN A 48 -77.32 4.41 -20.94
C GLN A 48 -77.84 5.78 -20.51
N ILE A 49 -79.15 5.87 -20.26
CA ILE A 49 -79.80 7.10 -19.78
C ILE A 49 -79.33 7.43 -18.36
N GLU A 50 -79.20 6.42 -17.49
CA GLU A 50 -78.62 6.58 -16.14
C GLU A 50 -77.17 7.10 -16.23
N ASN A 51 -76.33 6.48 -17.06
CA ASN A 51 -74.91 6.85 -17.19
C ASN A 51 -74.69 8.12 -18.01
N ARG A 52 -75.75 8.69 -18.62
CA ARG A 52 -75.71 9.90 -19.47
C ARG A 52 -74.74 9.77 -20.66
N GLN A 53 -74.53 8.55 -21.13
CA GLN A 53 -73.56 8.22 -22.18
C GLN A 53 -74.12 7.15 -23.12
N ASN A 54 -73.91 7.34 -24.43
CA ASN A 54 -74.26 6.35 -25.44
C ASN A 54 -73.06 5.46 -25.79
N THR A 55 -72.87 4.37 -25.05
CA THR A 55 -71.67 3.52 -25.18
C THR A 55 -71.91 2.16 -25.85
N ARG A 56 -73.14 1.65 -25.91
CA ARG A 56 -73.42 0.25 -26.23
C ARG A 56 -73.77 0.01 -27.70
N TYR A 57 -74.54 0.92 -28.31
CA TYR A 57 -74.87 0.89 -29.74
C TYR A 57 -74.68 2.29 -30.35
N PRO A 58 -73.45 2.65 -30.76
CA PRO A 58 -73.14 4.00 -31.21
C PRO A 58 -73.97 4.47 -32.41
N ASN A 59 -74.36 3.56 -33.30
CA ASN A 59 -75.15 3.87 -34.51
C ASN A 59 -76.67 3.88 -34.27
N SER A 60 -77.12 3.63 -33.04
CA SER A 60 -78.55 3.60 -32.73
C SER A 60 -79.16 4.99 -32.63
N THR A 61 -80.47 5.07 -32.91
CA THR A 61 -81.28 6.28 -32.70
C THR A 61 -82.45 5.94 -31.81
N PHE A 62 -82.68 6.71 -30.76
CA PHE A 62 -83.83 6.55 -29.88
C PHE A 62 -84.46 7.89 -29.53
N SER A 63 -85.76 7.86 -29.23
CA SER A 63 -86.53 8.99 -28.75
C SER A 63 -87.40 8.53 -27.60
N ILE A 64 -87.18 9.10 -26.42
CA ILE A 64 -87.84 8.71 -25.18
C ILE A 64 -88.50 9.93 -24.57
N LYS A 65 -89.82 9.92 -24.47
CA LYS A 65 -90.58 11.02 -23.89
C LYS A 65 -90.63 10.89 -22.38
N THR A 66 -90.42 11.99 -21.69
CA THR A 66 -90.56 12.10 -20.22
C THR A 66 -91.77 12.96 -19.88
N PHE A 67 -92.31 12.80 -18.67
CA PHE A 67 -93.46 13.60 -18.22
C PHE A 67 -93.13 15.08 -17.99
N GLU A 68 -91.87 15.43 -17.68
CA GLU A 68 -91.51 16.76 -17.17
C GLU A 68 -90.32 17.40 -17.91
N GLN A 69 -89.41 16.60 -18.49
CA GLN A 69 -88.11 17.05 -18.99
C GLN A 69 -88.00 16.96 -20.52
N GLY A 70 -89.14 16.88 -21.21
CA GLY A 70 -89.20 16.76 -22.67
C GLY A 70 -88.75 15.39 -23.18
N THR A 71 -88.17 15.38 -24.38
CA THR A 71 -87.77 14.16 -25.09
C THR A 71 -86.26 13.94 -25.01
N ILE A 72 -85.85 12.75 -24.59
CA ILE A 72 -84.45 12.34 -24.55
C ILE A 72 -84.10 11.62 -25.85
N THR A 73 -83.06 12.10 -26.50
CA THR A 73 -82.46 11.56 -27.72
C THR A 73 -80.97 11.28 -27.49
N LYS A 74 -80.32 10.70 -28.49
CA LYS A 74 -78.87 10.47 -28.47
C LYS A 74 -78.07 11.76 -28.21
N ASP A 75 -78.50 12.88 -28.79
CA ASP A 75 -77.74 14.14 -28.76
C ASP A 75 -77.85 14.87 -27.43
N ASN A 76 -78.93 14.67 -26.68
CA ASN A 76 -79.18 15.35 -25.41
C ASN A 76 -79.06 14.44 -24.17
N ILE A 77 -78.68 13.17 -24.35
CA ILE A 77 -78.55 12.19 -23.26
C ILE A 77 -77.59 12.66 -22.16
N SER A 78 -76.54 13.40 -22.52
CA SER A 78 -75.53 13.90 -21.58
C SER A 78 -76.06 15.03 -20.68
N ALA A 79 -77.07 15.78 -21.15
CA ALA A 79 -77.71 16.88 -20.43
C ALA A 79 -78.97 16.45 -19.65
N ASN A 80 -79.30 15.15 -19.67
CA ASN A 80 -80.49 14.62 -19.03
C ASN A 80 -80.36 14.64 -17.49
N ASN A 81 -81.42 15.13 -16.81
CA ASN A 81 -81.53 15.21 -15.36
C ASN A 81 -82.54 14.22 -14.75
N LEU A 82 -82.90 13.14 -15.46
CA LEU A 82 -83.68 12.06 -14.87
C LEU A 82 -82.88 11.36 -13.77
N ASN A 83 -83.48 11.26 -12.59
CA ASN A 83 -83.00 10.37 -11.53
C ASN A 83 -83.44 8.93 -11.82
N LEU A 84 -82.66 8.23 -12.63
CA LEU A 84 -82.90 6.86 -13.05
C LEU A 84 -81.80 5.95 -12.47
N LYS A 85 -82.21 4.83 -11.85
CA LYS A 85 -81.31 3.79 -11.34
C LYS A 85 -81.66 2.44 -11.95
N VAL A 86 -80.68 1.77 -12.54
CA VAL A 86 -80.87 0.50 -13.24
C VAL A 86 -80.09 -0.60 -12.55
N PHE A 87 -80.81 -1.56 -12.02
CA PHE A 87 -80.23 -2.79 -11.46
C PHE A 87 -80.32 -3.92 -12.50
N ASN A 88 -79.20 -4.26 -13.11
CA ASN A 88 -79.10 -5.32 -14.12
C ASN A 88 -77.79 -6.12 -13.97
N GLN A 89 -77.55 -7.10 -14.85
CA GLN A 89 -76.32 -7.91 -14.80
C GLN A 89 -75.03 -7.07 -14.95
N SER A 90 -75.07 -5.97 -15.72
CA SER A 90 -73.94 -5.05 -15.87
C SER A 90 -73.61 -4.36 -14.54
N PHE A 91 -74.63 -3.94 -13.79
CA PHE A 91 -74.46 -3.41 -12.43
C PHE A 91 -73.80 -4.44 -11.51
N ILE A 92 -74.28 -5.69 -11.51
CA ILE A 92 -73.72 -6.78 -10.69
C ILE A 92 -72.25 -7.00 -11.03
N ASN A 93 -71.92 -7.16 -12.31
CA ASN A 93 -70.53 -7.44 -12.73
C ASN A 93 -69.56 -6.29 -12.42
N LYS A 94 -70.02 -5.03 -12.47
CA LYS A 94 -69.19 -3.86 -12.17
C LYS A 94 -68.96 -3.66 -10.67
N ASN A 95 -69.95 -3.98 -9.84
CA ASN A 95 -69.96 -3.57 -8.44
C ASN A 95 -69.84 -4.74 -7.45
N ILE A 96 -69.97 -5.99 -7.91
CA ILE A 96 -69.99 -7.18 -7.05
C ILE A 96 -68.98 -8.20 -7.59
N ASP A 97 -67.85 -8.32 -6.89
CA ASP A 97 -66.88 -9.40 -7.10
C ASP A 97 -67.32 -10.64 -6.30
N TRP A 98 -67.71 -11.69 -7.00
CA TRP A 98 -68.17 -12.95 -6.39
C TRP A 98 -67.01 -13.95 -6.12
N ASN A 99 -65.81 -13.71 -6.67
CA ASN A 99 -64.71 -14.67 -6.61
C ASN A 99 -63.83 -14.52 -5.35
N ASN A 100 -63.90 -13.38 -4.67
CA ASN A 100 -63.29 -13.20 -3.36
C ASN A 100 -64.38 -13.18 -2.28
N SER A 101 -64.59 -14.35 -1.66
CA SER A 101 -65.24 -14.58 -0.36
C SER A 101 -66.04 -13.39 0.18
N VAL A 102 -67.37 -13.46 0.05
CA VAL A 102 -68.34 -12.49 0.58
C VAL A 102 -67.96 -12.07 2.01
N LYS A 103 -67.37 -10.89 2.13
CA LYS A 103 -67.30 -10.10 3.36
C LYS A 103 -67.52 -8.64 3.00
N SER A 104 -68.55 -8.08 3.62
CA SER A 104 -68.95 -6.67 3.55
C SER A 104 -69.73 -6.25 2.31
N ILE A 105 -71.04 -6.30 2.46
CA ILE A 105 -71.99 -5.30 1.97
C ILE A 105 -71.34 -3.90 1.98
N LEU A 106 -71.32 -3.24 0.82
CA LEU A 106 -70.99 -1.82 0.58
C LEU A 106 -69.53 -1.35 0.79
N LEU A 107 -69.10 -0.51 -0.18
CA LEU A 107 -67.93 0.39 -0.20
C LEU A 107 -66.60 -0.20 -0.67
N ILE A 108 -66.52 -0.53 -1.96
CA ILE A 108 -65.25 -0.41 -2.68
C ILE A 108 -65.46 0.52 -3.87
N ALA A 109 -65.31 1.83 -3.61
CA ALA A 109 -65.06 2.78 -4.69
C ALA A 109 -63.78 2.33 -5.42
N GLN A 110 -63.82 2.33 -6.74
CA GLN A 110 -62.75 1.86 -7.62
C GLN A 110 -61.38 2.50 -7.28
N GLU A 111 -61.40 3.74 -6.78
CA GLU A 111 -60.24 4.47 -6.27
C GLU A 111 -59.47 3.73 -5.16
N LYS A 112 -60.15 3.06 -4.22
CA LYS A 112 -59.49 2.37 -3.09
C LYS A 112 -58.77 1.08 -3.49
N ILE A 113 -59.14 0.46 -4.62
CA ILE A 113 -58.44 -0.71 -5.15
C ILE A 113 -57.10 -0.28 -5.76
N GLU A 114 -57.10 0.78 -6.56
CA GLU A 114 -55.89 1.31 -7.19
C GLU A 114 -54.90 1.86 -6.15
N GLU A 115 -55.39 2.56 -5.13
CA GLU A 115 -54.57 3.04 -4.02
C GLU A 115 -53.90 1.90 -3.26
N LYS A 116 -54.63 0.81 -2.99
CA LYS A 116 -54.07 -0.37 -2.33
C LYS A 116 -52.98 -1.03 -3.17
N LYS A 117 -53.16 -1.12 -4.49
CA LYS A 117 -52.13 -1.67 -5.39
C LYS A 117 -50.89 -0.80 -5.42
N LYS A 118 -51.05 0.53 -5.54
CA LYS A 118 -49.94 1.50 -5.47
C LYS A 118 -49.19 1.42 -4.15
N LEU A 119 -49.89 1.24 -3.03
CA LEU A 119 -49.29 1.10 -1.71
C LEU A 119 -48.37 -0.14 -1.62
N GLU A 120 -48.82 -1.28 -2.12
CA GLU A 120 -48.03 -2.52 -2.13
C GLU A 120 -46.80 -2.40 -3.05
N GLU A 121 -46.94 -1.77 -4.22
CA GLU A 121 -45.80 -1.45 -5.12
C GLU A 121 -44.77 -0.53 -4.45
N LEU A 122 -45.24 0.52 -3.74
CA LEU A 122 -44.38 1.43 -3.00
C LEU A 122 -43.65 0.71 -1.86
N ARG A 123 -44.33 -0.19 -1.14
CA ARG A 123 -43.72 -0.99 -0.06
C ARG A 123 -42.61 -1.89 -0.59
N ALA A 124 -42.85 -2.58 -1.71
CA ALA A 124 -41.83 -3.42 -2.34
C ALA A 124 -40.61 -2.59 -2.82
N SER A 125 -40.86 -1.42 -3.41
CA SER A 125 -39.81 -0.48 -3.82
C SER A 125 -39.00 0.05 -2.64
N PHE A 126 -39.68 0.40 -1.54
CA PHE A 126 -39.05 0.87 -0.31
C PHE A 126 -38.17 -0.20 0.34
N ASP A 127 -38.64 -1.44 0.44
CA ASP A 127 -37.85 -2.55 0.98
C ASP A 127 -36.60 -2.82 0.13
N LYS A 128 -36.73 -2.79 -1.20
CA LYS A 128 -35.59 -2.92 -2.11
C LYS A 128 -34.55 -1.81 -1.93
N LYS A 129 -34.99 -0.55 -1.87
CA LYS A 129 -34.10 0.61 -1.64
C LYS A 129 -33.43 0.55 -0.27
N THR A 130 -34.16 0.11 0.76
CA THR A 130 -33.63 -0.05 2.12
C THR A 130 -32.52 -1.10 2.15
N LYS A 131 -32.74 -2.26 1.52
CA LYS A 131 -31.72 -3.31 1.40
C LYS A 131 -30.47 -2.82 0.65
N GLU A 132 -30.65 -2.08 -0.44
CA GLU A 132 -29.52 -1.52 -1.18
C GLU A 132 -28.77 -0.46 -0.37
N TYR A 133 -29.47 0.41 0.35
CA TYR A 133 -28.89 1.39 1.25
C TYR A 133 -28.05 0.72 2.34
N VAL A 134 -28.59 -0.29 3.03
CA VAL A 134 -27.87 -1.04 4.06
C VAL A 134 -26.61 -1.67 3.47
N ARG A 135 -26.70 -2.33 2.31
CA ARG A 135 -25.53 -2.92 1.64
C ARG A 135 -24.45 -1.89 1.32
N ARG A 136 -24.82 -0.76 0.72
CA ARG A 136 -23.88 0.32 0.38
C ARG A 136 -23.26 0.94 1.63
N LYS A 137 -24.07 1.15 2.68
CA LYS A 137 -23.60 1.67 3.96
C LYS A 137 -22.57 0.72 4.58
N THR A 138 -22.85 -0.57 4.69
CA THR A 138 -21.90 -1.55 5.22
C THR A 138 -20.61 -1.62 4.40
N ALA A 139 -20.68 -1.52 3.07
CA ALA A 139 -19.49 -1.46 2.24
C ALA A 139 -18.66 -0.18 2.47
N ASN A 140 -19.32 0.97 2.62
CA ASN A 140 -18.68 2.25 2.90
C ASN A 140 -18.05 2.27 4.30
N ASP A 141 -18.72 1.72 5.31
CA ASP A 141 -18.22 1.60 6.68
C ASP A 141 -16.94 0.74 6.70
N LYS A 142 -16.93 -0.40 5.99
CA LYS A 142 -15.72 -1.22 5.82
C LYS A 142 -14.56 -0.48 5.16
N LEU A 143 -14.81 0.22 4.05
CA LEU A 143 -13.77 1.01 3.37
C LEU A 143 -13.23 2.13 4.28
N THR A 144 -14.11 2.74 5.08
CA THR A 144 -13.72 3.77 6.06
C THR A 144 -12.84 3.18 7.17
N GLU A 145 -13.19 2.00 7.69
CA GLU A 145 -12.37 1.28 8.68
C GLU A 145 -11.00 0.89 8.11
N GLU A 146 -10.95 0.36 6.88
CA GLU A 146 -9.70 0.01 6.20
C GLU A 146 -8.80 1.24 5.99
N LEU A 147 -9.38 2.36 5.56
CA LEU A 147 -8.66 3.63 5.39
C LEU A 147 -8.11 4.14 6.73
N GLN A 148 -8.93 4.13 7.79
CA GLN A 148 -8.50 4.56 9.12
C GLN A 148 -7.37 3.68 9.66
N LYS A 149 -7.46 2.36 9.45
CA LYS A 149 -6.42 1.42 9.82
C LYS A 149 -5.12 1.67 9.05
N PHE A 150 -5.21 1.84 7.73
CA PHE A 150 -4.06 2.18 6.90
C PHE A 150 -3.35 3.45 7.38
N LEU A 151 -4.10 4.52 7.62
CA LEU A 151 -3.53 5.79 8.08
C LEU A 151 -2.92 5.68 9.49
N THR A 152 -3.50 4.85 10.35
CA THR A 152 -2.95 4.57 11.69
C THR A 152 -1.63 3.80 11.60
N ASP A 153 -1.60 2.74 10.79
CA ASP A 153 -0.40 1.91 10.59
C ASP A 153 0.71 2.73 9.92
N ALA A 154 0.38 3.54 8.91
CA ALA A 154 1.32 4.43 8.26
C ALA A 154 1.90 5.46 9.24
N ALA A 155 1.05 6.14 10.02
CA ALA A 155 1.52 7.10 11.02
C ALA A 155 2.40 6.44 12.08
N LYS A 156 2.11 5.19 12.48
CA LYS A 156 2.95 4.42 13.41
C LYS A 156 4.32 4.12 12.82
N ARG A 157 4.39 3.68 11.55
CA ARG A 157 5.67 3.45 10.84
C ARG A 157 6.48 4.74 10.77
N THR A 158 5.86 5.84 10.33
CA THR A 158 6.51 7.15 10.26
C THR A 158 7.04 7.58 11.64
N LYS A 159 6.25 7.43 12.70
CA LYS A 159 6.69 7.71 14.07
C LYS A 159 7.92 6.89 14.45
N THR A 160 7.90 5.57 14.21
CA THR A 160 9.02 4.69 14.55
C THR A 160 10.28 5.05 13.75
N SER A 161 10.15 5.38 12.46
CA SER A 161 11.29 5.83 11.65
C SER A 161 11.87 7.15 12.15
N LEU A 162 11.02 8.12 12.49
CA LEU A 162 11.47 9.44 12.99
C LEU A 162 12.02 9.39 14.42
N GLN A 163 11.61 8.41 15.24
CA GLN A 163 12.17 8.17 16.57
C GLN A 163 13.66 7.79 16.54
N VAL A 164 14.14 7.22 15.44
CA VAL A 164 15.57 6.90 15.25
C VAL A 164 16.40 8.16 15.01
N ILE A 165 15.76 9.24 14.54
CA ILE A 165 16.40 10.51 14.18
C ILE A 165 16.58 11.44 15.39
N ASP A 166 15.59 11.52 16.27
CA ASP A 166 15.73 12.30 17.52
C ASP A 166 14.62 11.93 18.50
N THR A 167 15.00 11.53 19.71
CA THR A 167 14.06 11.23 20.79
C THR A 167 13.76 12.44 21.67
N SER A 168 14.45 13.57 21.47
CA SER A 168 14.20 14.81 22.21
C SER A 168 13.11 15.68 21.58
N ASP A 169 12.87 15.56 20.28
CA ASP A 169 11.82 16.32 19.59
C ASP A 169 10.43 15.67 19.75
N SER A 170 9.61 16.31 20.59
CA SER A 170 8.23 15.92 20.85
C SER A 170 7.35 15.83 19.60
N ARG A 171 7.70 16.53 18.50
CA ARG A 171 6.93 16.53 17.24
C ARG A 171 6.92 15.15 16.59
N PHE A 172 8.07 14.46 16.62
CA PHE A 172 8.24 13.11 16.07
C PHE A 172 7.66 12.05 16.99
N LEU A 173 7.84 12.21 18.30
CA LEU A 173 7.29 11.28 19.31
C LEU A 173 5.76 11.28 19.38
N SER A 174 5.12 12.41 19.08
CA SER A 174 3.66 12.55 19.10
C SER A 174 3.04 12.46 17.71
N TYR A 175 3.74 11.90 16.72
CA TYR A 175 3.19 11.71 15.38
C TYR A 175 2.05 10.69 15.41
N ASN A 176 0.91 11.04 14.82
CA ASN A 176 -0.33 10.27 14.88
C ASN A 176 -1.14 10.40 13.59
N ARG A 177 -2.25 9.65 13.50
CA ARG A 177 -3.14 9.63 12.32
C ARG A 177 -3.59 11.04 11.89
N THR A 178 -4.05 11.87 12.83
CA THR A 178 -4.53 13.23 12.53
C THR A 178 -3.45 14.10 11.88
N LYS A 179 -2.21 14.01 12.37
CA LYS A 179 -1.08 14.73 11.78
C LYS A 179 -0.76 14.25 10.37
N LEU A 180 -0.81 12.94 10.12
CA LEU A 180 -0.63 12.38 8.79
C LEU A 180 -1.74 12.82 7.83
N GLU A 181 -3.00 12.79 8.26
CA GLU A 181 -4.14 13.26 7.45
C GLU A 181 -4.03 14.73 7.09
N ASN A 182 -3.68 15.58 8.05
CA ASN A 182 -3.46 17.01 7.82
C ASN A 182 -2.28 17.24 6.86
N PHE A 183 -1.20 16.46 7.00
CA PHE A 183 -0.06 16.52 6.09
C PHE A 183 -0.46 16.12 4.66
N ILE A 184 -1.18 15.01 4.49
CA ILE A 184 -1.65 14.56 3.17
C ILE A 184 -2.55 15.62 2.54
N THR A 185 -3.52 16.13 3.31
CA THR A 185 -4.51 17.12 2.83
C THR A 185 -3.84 18.45 2.45
N SER A 186 -2.82 18.88 3.19
CA SER A 186 -2.11 20.14 2.92
C SER A 186 -1.12 20.03 1.77
N ASN A 187 -0.70 18.82 1.38
CA ASN A 187 0.37 18.58 0.42
C ASN A 187 -0.05 17.66 -0.74
N VAL A 188 -1.36 17.59 -1.05
CA VAL A 188 -1.93 16.67 -2.06
C VAL A 188 -1.19 16.74 -3.40
N ASP A 189 -0.89 17.95 -3.88
CA ASP A 189 -0.26 18.14 -5.19
C ASP A 189 1.22 17.74 -5.21
N GLN A 190 1.90 17.80 -4.07
CA GLN A 190 3.28 17.36 -3.95
C GLN A 190 3.34 15.84 -3.89
N ILE A 191 2.53 15.21 -3.03
CA ILE A 191 2.51 13.75 -2.80
C ILE A 191 2.17 12.97 -4.07
N LYS A 192 1.38 13.55 -4.99
CA LYS A 192 1.02 12.90 -6.27
C LYS A 192 2.17 12.85 -7.28
N LYS A 193 3.26 13.59 -7.08
CA LYS A 193 4.39 13.60 -8.00
C LYS A 193 5.21 12.32 -7.83
N ALA A 194 5.65 11.74 -8.94
CA ALA A 194 6.50 10.54 -8.92
C ALA A 194 7.79 10.75 -8.11
N ASP A 195 8.37 11.95 -8.20
CA ASP A 195 9.60 12.34 -7.48
C ASP A 195 9.42 12.41 -5.95
N SER A 196 8.20 12.30 -5.43
CA SER A 196 7.92 12.27 -3.99
C SER A 196 8.03 10.86 -3.39
N ILE A 197 8.29 9.84 -4.21
CA ILE A 197 8.52 8.47 -3.78
C ILE A 197 10.03 8.26 -3.68
N LEU A 198 10.52 8.12 -2.44
CA LEU A 198 11.89 7.71 -2.19
C LEU A 198 12.02 6.19 -2.30
N ASP A 199 13.15 5.73 -2.84
CA ASP A 199 13.49 4.31 -2.81
C ASP A 199 13.75 3.84 -1.37
N ILE A 200 13.53 2.54 -1.11
CA ILE A 200 13.77 1.95 0.22
C ILE A 200 15.22 2.17 0.67
N ASN A 201 16.19 2.12 -0.25
CA ASN A 201 17.60 2.34 0.08
C ASN A 201 17.88 3.81 0.39
N GLU A 202 17.26 4.74 -0.34
CA GLU A 202 17.37 6.18 -0.07
C GLU A 202 16.79 6.53 1.29
N VAL A 203 15.61 5.98 1.65
CA VAL A 203 15.01 6.17 2.97
C VAL A 203 15.93 5.68 4.07
N ALA A 204 16.53 4.49 3.91
CA ALA A 204 17.47 3.94 4.88
C ALA A 204 18.72 4.81 5.02
N SER A 205 19.28 5.29 3.91
CA SER A 205 20.45 6.18 3.88
C SER A 205 20.16 7.51 4.58
N LEU A 206 19.05 8.17 4.22
CA LEU A 206 18.67 9.46 4.80
C LEU A 206 18.34 9.34 6.29
N THR A 207 17.70 8.24 6.71
CA THR A 207 17.41 7.98 8.13
C THR A 207 18.68 7.78 8.94
N LYS A 208 19.68 7.08 8.40
CA LYS A 208 20.99 6.92 9.05
C LYS A 208 21.75 8.24 9.13
N ALA A 209 21.78 9.02 8.04
CA ALA A 209 22.47 10.31 8.00
C ALA A 209 21.86 11.34 8.97
N ALA A 210 20.55 11.29 9.18
CA ALA A 210 19.86 12.16 10.12
C ALA A 210 20.01 11.73 11.60
N ASN A 211 20.62 10.57 11.87
CA ASN A 211 20.82 10.09 13.25
C ASN A 211 21.71 11.07 14.03
N PRO A 212 21.32 11.51 15.24
CA PRO A 212 21.99 12.60 15.94
C PRO A 212 23.21 12.10 16.72
N THR A 213 23.55 10.82 16.62
CA THR A 213 24.69 10.22 17.32
C THR A 213 25.98 10.86 16.81
N GLN A 214 26.60 11.70 17.64
CA GLN A 214 27.93 12.24 17.37
C GLN A 214 28.99 11.24 17.83
N LYS A 215 29.84 10.81 16.91
CA LYS A 215 31.02 10.00 17.23
C LYS A 215 32.17 10.90 17.68
N PRO A 216 33.07 10.39 18.55
CA PRO A 216 34.20 11.17 19.02
C PRO A 216 35.07 11.64 17.84
N ALA A 217 35.66 12.84 17.99
CA ALA A 217 36.56 13.38 17.00
C ALA A 217 37.76 12.44 16.78
N ILE A 218 38.01 12.09 15.51
CA ILE A 218 39.12 11.23 15.15
C ILE A 218 40.43 11.99 15.37
N THR A 219 41.23 11.53 16.33
CA THR A 219 42.58 12.06 16.56
C THR A 219 43.58 11.10 15.91
N THR A 220 43.92 11.33 14.64
CA THR A 220 45.01 10.59 13.98
C THR A 220 46.33 11.25 14.33
N LYS A 221 47.27 10.49 14.89
CA LYS A 221 48.68 10.91 14.94
C LYS A 221 49.27 10.62 13.56
N THR A 222 49.60 11.65 12.80
CA THR A 222 50.37 11.48 11.57
C THR A 222 51.68 10.78 11.90
N PRO A 223 52.07 9.74 11.14
CA PRO A 223 53.37 9.13 11.31
C PRO A 223 54.42 10.21 11.12
N SER A 224 55.15 10.52 12.19
CA SER A 224 56.24 11.48 12.17
C SER A 224 57.52 10.75 12.50
N VAL A 225 58.54 10.99 11.69
CA VAL A 225 59.89 10.51 11.98
C VAL A 225 60.46 11.46 13.03
N ASP A 226 60.65 10.97 14.25
CA ASP A 226 61.26 11.77 15.31
C ASP A 226 62.74 12.02 14.96
N SER A 227 63.04 13.26 14.58
CA SER A 227 64.41 13.69 14.27
C SER A 227 65.41 13.44 15.40
N SER A 228 64.95 13.38 16.66
CA SER A 228 65.79 13.03 17.80
C SER A 228 66.17 11.56 17.82
N LEU A 229 65.30 10.66 17.32
CA LEU A 229 65.62 9.24 17.15
C LEU A 229 66.62 9.04 16.02
N LEU A 230 66.50 9.78 14.92
CA LEU A 230 67.52 9.80 13.85
C LEU A 230 68.89 10.22 14.38
N LYS A 231 68.94 11.26 15.21
CA LYS A 231 70.19 11.71 15.83
C LYS A 231 70.77 10.69 16.80
N LYS A 232 69.93 10.09 17.66
CA LYS A 232 70.36 8.99 18.57
C LYS A 232 70.87 7.77 17.79
N ALA A 233 70.22 7.44 16.67
CA ALA A 233 70.66 6.38 15.77
C ALA A 233 72.03 6.70 15.18
N GLN A 234 72.22 7.92 14.68
CA GLN A 234 73.49 8.40 14.16
C GLN A 234 74.59 8.37 15.22
N ASP A 235 74.32 8.87 16.43
CA ASP A 235 75.27 8.89 17.54
C ASP A 235 75.68 7.47 17.96
N ARG A 236 74.72 6.56 18.08
CA ARG A 236 74.98 5.15 18.40
C ARG A 236 75.78 4.44 17.30
N LEU A 237 75.48 4.70 16.04
CA LEU A 237 76.28 4.17 14.92
C LEU A 237 77.71 4.72 14.94
N ASN A 238 77.87 6.02 15.21
CA ASN A 238 79.18 6.65 15.33
C ASN A 238 79.99 6.10 16.51
N GLU A 239 79.36 5.79 17.64
CA GLU A 239 80.01 5.11 18.77
C GLU A 239 80.43 3.68 18.40
N LEU A 240 79.59 2.93 17.69
CA LEU A 240 79.94 1.60 17.21
C LEU A 240 81.13 1.65 16.23
N PHE A 241 81.16 2.60 15.31
CA PHE A 241 82.29 2.76 14.39
C PHE A 241 83.60 3.18 15.08
N LYS A 242 83.54 3.79 16.27
CA LYS A 242 84.72 4.14 17.07
C LYS A 242 85.30 2.96 17.84
N GLN A 243 84.56 1.87 18.01
CA GLN A 243 85.07 0.65 18.61
C GLN A 243 85.98 -0.07 17.61
N SER A 244 87.26 0.30 17.57
CA SER A 244 88.26 -0.43 16.78
C SER A 244 88.70 -1.67 17.55
N VAL A 245 88.32 -2.84 17.08
CA VAL A 245 88.82 -4.11 17.61
C VAL A 245 90.24 -4.33 17.06
N THR A 246 91.25 -4.21 17.90
CA THR A 246 92.65 -4.52 17.53
C THR A 246 92.88 -6.03 17.58
N ASN A 247 92.83 -6.69 16.42
CA ASN A 247 93.13 -8.11 16.28
C ASN A 247 94.49 -8.34 15.60
N LYS A 248 95.10 -9.51 15.85
CA LYS A 248 96.11 -10.05 14.93
C LYS A 248 95.41 -10.29 13.59
N VAL A 249 95.73 -9.47 12.60
CA VAL A 249 95.03 -9.46 11.32
C VAL A 249 95.63 -10.53 10.40
N ILE A 250 94.82 -11.48 9.95
CA ILE A 250 95.12 -12.31 8.79
C ILE A 250 94.75 -11.48 7.56
N GLU A 251 95.75 -10.95 6.83
CA GLU A 251 95.53 -9.99 5.72
C GLU A 251 94.61 -10.53 4.62
N SER A 252 94.67 -11.83 4.34
CA SER A 252 93.83 -12.48 3.33
C SER A 252 92.33 -12.47 3.69
N LEU A 253 91.99 -12.42 4.98
CA LEU A 253 90.61 -12.33 5.46
C LEU A 253 90.14 -10.88 5.56
N LYS A 254 91.03 -9.95 5.92
CA LYS A 254 90.70 -8.51 5.99
C LYS A 254 90.23 -7.94 4.65
N ASN A 255 90.83 -8.39 3.55
CA ASN A 255 90.59 -7.81 2.23
C ASN A 255 89.38 -8.43 1.49
N ASN A 256 88.71 -9.44 2.07
CA ASN A 256 87.55 -10.08 1.46
C ASN A 256 86.49 -10.46 2.50
N GLN A 257 85.43 -9.66 2.56
CA GLN A 257 84.35 -9.79 3.54
C GLN A 257 83.54 -11.10 3.41
N ASP A 258 83.36 -11.60 2.18
CA ASP A 258 82.64 -12.85 1.92
C ASP A 258 83.44 -14.05 2.44
N ILE A 259 84.75 -14.06 2.16
CA ILE A 259 85.66 -15.09 2.67
C ILE A 259 85.77 -15.01 4.20
N GLN A 260 85.86 -13.80 4.77
CA GLN A 260 85.91 -13.63 6.22
C GLN A 260 84.66 -14.19 6.91
N SER A 261 83.48 -13.87 6.39
CA SER A 261 82.20 -14.36 6.92
C SER A 261 82.09 -15.88 6.81
N TRP A 262 82.47 -16.44 5.65
CA TRP A 262 82.48 -17.89 5.46
C TRP A 262 83.45 -18.61 6.41
N VAL A 263 84.66 -18.08 6.59
CA VAL A 263 85.66 -18.67 7.50
C VAL A 263 85.21 -18.54 8.95
N PHE A 264 84.57 -17.45 9.35
CA PHE A 264 84.02 -17.28 10.70
C PHE A 264 82.89 -18.28 11.00
N SER A 265 81.91 -18.40 10.09
CA SER A 265 80.84 -19.40 10.21
C SER A 265 81.40 -20.82 10.18
N GLY A 266 82.36 -21.08 9.28
CA GLY A 266 83.05 -22.37 9.18
C GLY A 266 83.81 -22.73 10.45
N LEU A 267 84.50 -21.79 11.08
CA LEU A 267 85.21 -22.01 12.35
C LEU A 267 84.24 -22.48 13.44
N ASN A 268 83.08 -21.84 13.56
CA ASN A 268 82.08 -22.22 14.56
C ASN A 268 81.46 -23.61 14.29
N LEU A 269 81.27 -23.98 13.02
CA LEU A 269 80.76 -25.31 12.64
C LEU A 269 81.80 -26.43 12.85
N ASN A 270 83.08 -26.09 12.87
CA ASN A 270 84.17 -27.04 13.09
C ASN A 270 84.64 -27.10 14.57
N LEU A 271 83.99 -26.37 15.50
CA LEU A 271 84.28 -26.44 16.94
C LEU A 271 84.06 -27.88 17.46
N GLY A 272 85.14 -28.55 17.86
CA GLY A 272 85.11 -29.92 18.40
C GLY A 272 85.31 -31.03 17.36
N SER A 273 85.64 -30.72 16.11
CA SER A 273 86.04 -31.70 15.07
C SER A 273 87.53 -31.56 14.75
N ASP A 274 88.23 -32.70 14.68
CA ASP A 274 89.64 -32.76 14.25
C ASP A 274 89.82 -32.57 12.73
N SER A 275 88.74 -32.62 11.96
CA SER A 275 88.75 -32.56 10.50
C SER A 275 87.83 -31.47 9.96
N CYS A 276 88.25 -30.84 8.86
CA CYS A 276 87.49 -29.81 8.18
C CYS A 276 86.29 -30.42 7.47
N HIS A 277 85.07 -29.98 7.80
CA HIS A 277 83.85 -30.45 7.13
C HIS A 277 83.77 -30.11 5.63
N PHE A 278 84.61 -29.19 5.13
CA PHE A 278 84.64 -28.84 3.70
C PHE A 278 85.56 -29.74 2.89
N CYS A 279 86.82 -29.91 3.31
CA CYS A 279 87.83 -30.64 2.54
C CYS A 279 88.24 -32.00 3.14
N GLY A 280 87.74 -32.36 4.32
CA GLY A 280 88.04 -33.62 5.02
C GLY A 280 89.44 -33.70 5.64
N ASN A 281 90.31 -32.72 5.39
CA ASN A 281 91.67 -32.71 5.94
C ASN A 281 91.70 -32.29 7.41
N LYS A 282 92.73 -32.74 8.13
CA LYS A 282 92.97 -32.34 9.51
C LYS A 282 93.31 -30.85 9.59
N ILE A 283 92.65 -30.09 10.45
CA ILE A 283 92.98 -28.69 10.70
C ILE A 283 94.05 -28.65 11.79
N SER A 284 95.19 -27.99 11.54
CA SER A 284 96.23 -27.86 12.55
C SER A 284 95.77 -26.96 13.70
N GLN A 285 96.19 -27.29 14.93
CA GLN A 285 95.90 -26.47 16.09
C GLN A 285 96.42 -25.04 15.93
N GLU A 286 97.59 -24.89 15.31
CA GLU A 286 98.18 -23.58 14.97
C GLU A 286 97.24 -22.72 14.10
N ARG A 287 96.56 -23.32 13.11
CA ARG A 287 95.61 -22.59 12.26
C ARG A 287 94.34 -22.23 13.00
N ILE A 288 93.87 -23.09 13.92
CA ILE A 288 92.72 -22.80 14.78
C ILE A 288 93.05 -21.63 15.71
N ASP A 289 94.24 -21.64 16.32
CA ASP A 289 94.70 -20.58 17.21
C ASP A 289 94.88 -19.26 16.47
N GLU A 290 95.39 -19.28 15.23
CA GLU A 290 95.51 -18.10 14.37
C GLU A 290 94.13 -17.52 14.02
N LEU A 291 93.15 -18.36 13.68
CA LEU A 291 91.78 -17.94 13.40
C LEU A 291 91.07 -17.43 14.66
N ASN A 292 91.27 -18.05 15.82
CA ASN A 292 90.73 -17.57 17.10
C ASN A 292 91.36 -16.24 17.52
N ALA A 293 92.66 -16.04 17.26
CA ALA A 293 93.33 -14.76 17.47
C ALA A 293 92.83 -13.67 16.50
N HIS A 294 92.40 -14.06 15.29
CA HIS A 294 91.79 -13.16 14.31
C HIS A 294 90.33 -12.82 14.64
N PHE A 295 89.56 -13.77 15.14
CA PHE A 295 88.14 -13.65 15.49
C PHE A 295 87.93 -13.65 17.02
N ASN A 296 88.75 -12.87 17.73
CA ASN A 296 88.73 -12.79 19.18
C ASN A 296 87.31 -12.53 19.75
N ASP A 297 87.13 -12.77 21.05
CA ASP A 297 85.84 -12.55 21.73
C ASP A 297 85.29 -11.12 21.55
N GLU A 298 86.16 -10.14 21.32
CA GLU A 298 85.77 -8.75 21.04
C GLU A 298 85.11 -8.60 19.66
N TYR A 299 85.63 -9.28 18.62
CA TYR A 299 85.01 -9.32 17.29
C TYR A 299 83.63 -9.98 17.33
N ARG A 300 83.50 -11.10 18.06
CA ARG A 300 82.20 -11.78 18.23
C ARG A 300 81.17 -10.86 18.90
N LYS A 301 81.56 -10.22 20.00
CA LYS A 301 80.72 -9.25 20.71
C LYS A 301 80.37 -8.04 19.83
N PHE A 302 81.31 -7.58 19.01
CA PHE A 302 81.07 -6.49 18.08
C PHE A 302 80.05 -6.86 17.01
N SER A 303 80.18 -8.04 16.38
CA SER A 303 79.23 -8.56 15.39
C SER A 303 77.81 -8.68 15.97
N GLU A 304 77.66 -9.25 17.17
CA GLU A 304 76.35 -9.33 17.84
C GLU A 304 75.77 -7.94 18.14
N THR A 305 76.63 -6.97 18.46
CA THR A 305 76.21 -5.60 18.74
C THR A 305 75.70 -4.91 17.47
N LEU A 306 76.32 -5.17 16.31
CA LEU A 306 75.86 -4.68 15.01
C LEU A 306 74.51 -5.27 14.61
N ASP A 307 74.29 -6.58 14.80
CA ASP A 307 73.01 -7.23 14.51
C ASP A 307 71.87 -6.69 15.41
N LYS A 308 72.17 -6.48 16.69
CA LYS A 308 71.24 -5.83 17.62
C LYS A 308 70.94 -4.38 17.20
N ALA A 309 71.93 -3.65 16.69
CA ALA A 309 71.75 -2.29 16.19
C ALA A 309 70.88 -2.27 14.92
N LYS A 310 71.09 -3.20 13.98
CA LYS A 310 70.25 -3.35 12.77
C LYS A 310 68.79 -3.60 13.12
N THR A 311 68.55 -4.56 14.04
CA THR A 311 67.19 -4.89 14.51
C THR A 311 66.54 -3.72 15.22
N TRP A 312 67.30 -3.01 16.06
CA TRP A 312 66.81 -1.82 16.75
C TRP A 312 66.43 -0.70 15.77
N LEU A 313 67.28 -0.38 14.79
CA LEU A 313 66.97 0.66 13.78
C LEU A 313 65.67 0.38 13.03
N ALA A 314 65.47 -0.86 12.56
CA ALA A 314 64.25 -1.26 11.86
C ALA A 314 62.98 -1.08 12.70
N SER A 315 63.08 -1.20 14.03
CA SER A 315 61.95 -1.02 14.95
C SER A 315 61.57 0.45 15.22
N GLN A 316 62.45 1.42 14.93
CA GLN A 316 62.20 2.83 15.25
C GLN A 316 61.45 3.59 14.14
N PHE A 317 61.54 3.14 12.89
CA PHE A 317 61.02 3.91 11.74
C PHE A 317 59.57 3.60 11.35
N ILE A 318 58.96 2.56 11.93
CA ILE A 318 57.64 2.10 11.50
C ILE A 318 56.68 2.18 12.68
N VAL A 319 56.17 3.38 12.92
CA VAL A 319 54.95 3.55 13.72
C VAL A 319 53.76 3.23 12.82
N LEU A 320 53.31 1.97 12.82
CA LEU A 320 52.05 1.61 12.19
C LEU A 320 50.93 2.31 12.96
N VAL A 321 50.17 3.17 12.27
CA VAL A 321 48.95 3.73 12.85
C VAL A 321 47.97 2.59 13.07
N ASN A 322 47.65 2.28 14.33
CA ASN A 322 46.65 1.27 14.63
C ASN A 322 45.25 1.84 14.37
N ASN A 323 44.70 1.55 13.20
CA ASN A 323 43.36 1.99 12.81
C ASN A 323 42.24 1.04 13.30
N SER A 324 42.57 -0.01 14.07
CA SER A 324 41.57 -1.02 14.49
C SER A 324 40.47 -0.46 15.39
N ASP A 325 40.76 0.64 16.09
CA ASP A 325 39.92 1.14 17.19
C ASP A 325 39.25 2.49 16.85
N ILE A 326 39.28 2.92 15.59
CA ILE A 326 38.63 4.18 15.19
C ILE A 326 37.12 3.95 15.13
N ASP A 327 36.42 4.47 16.14
CA ASP A 327 34.96 4.42 16.18
C ASP A 327 34.35 5.43 15.20
N ILE A 328 34.07 4.97 13.97
CA ILE A 328 33.43 5.74 12.91
C ILE A 328 32.03 5.24 12.58
N TYR A 329 31.28 6.04 11.82
CA TYR A 329 29.96 5.68 11.32
C TYR A 329 30.04 4.43 10.43
N ASP A 330 29.04 3.56 10.53
CA ASP A 330 29.06 2.25 9.86
C ASP A 330 29.25 2.37 8.33
N GLU A 331 28.68 3.41 7.73
CA GLU A 331 28.82 3.73 6.29
C GLU A 331 30.25 4.04 5.84
N HIS A 332 31.15 4.37 6.78
CA HIS A 332 32.55 4.65 6.49
C HIS A 332 33.48 3.52 6.92
N LYS A 333 32.99 2.48 7.62
CA LYS A 333 33.81 1.35 8.10
C LYS A 333 34.48 0.57 6.99
N ASP A 334 33.73 0.28 5.91
CA ASP A 334 34.27 -0.47 4.78
C ASP A 334 35.35 0.31 4.05
N LEU A 335 35.14 1.62 3.85
CA LEU A 335 36.14 2.51 3.26
C LEU A 335 37.39 2.60 4.14
N LEU A 336 37.24 2.74 5.46
CA LEU A 336 38.38 2.74 6.39
C LEU A 336 39.14 1.42 6.34
N LYS A 337 38.44 0.29 6.24
CA LYS A 337 39.05 -1.04 6.16
C LYS A 337 39.88 -1.19 4.89
N GLU A 338 39.33 -0.79 3.74
CA GLU A 338 40.02 -0.79 2.44
C GLU A 338 41.26 0.12 2.44
N LYS A 339 41.14 1.36 2.94
CA LYS A 339 42.29 2.28 2.99
C LYS A 339 43.34 1.83 4.01
N SER A 340 42.92 1.21 5.10
CA SER A 340 43.85 0.68 6.11
C SER A 340 44.61 -0.54 5.61
N SER A 341 44.03 -1.40 4.77
CA SER A 341 44.77 -2.51 4.15
C SER A 341 45.84 -1.99 3.18
N LEU A 342 45.50 -1.01 2.34
CA LEU A 342 46.48 -0.40 1.42
C LEU A 342 47.69 0.21 2.17
N LEU A 343 47.45 0.85 3.31
CA LEU A 343 48.51 1.43 4.12
C LEU A 343 49.42 0.37 4.76
N LYS A 344 48.86 -0.78 5.14
CA LYS A 344 49.65 -1.92 5.65
C LYS A 344 50.50 -2.55 4.56
N ASP A 345 49.93 -2.78 3.38
CA ASP A 345 50.65 -3.35 2.24
C ASP A 345 51.86 -2.47 1.84
N GLU A 346 51.69 -1.15 1.86
CA GLU A 346 52.76 -0.22 1.55
C GLU A 346 53.82 -0.15 2.66
N ALA A 347 53.43 -0.29 3.92
CA ALA A 347 54.37 -0.39 5.04
C ALA A 347 55.19 -1.70 5.00
N GLU A 348 54.60 -2.80 4.53
CA GLU A 348 55.29 -4.09 4.38
C GLU A 348 56.28 -4.09 3.22
N LYS A 349 55.96 -3.47 2.08
CA LYS A 349 56.93 -3.29 0.96
C LYS A 349 58.18 -2.53 1.41
N ASN A 350 58.02 -1.48 2.21
CA ASN A 350 59.16 -0.71 2.73
C ASN A 350 60.05 -1.53 3.68
N LYS A 351 59.50 -2.54 4.38
CA LYS A 351 60.31 -3.46 5.20
C LYS A 351 61.16 -4.43 4.38
N GLN A 352 60.76 -4.78 3.17
CA GLN A 352 61.46 -5.73 2.31
C GLN A 352 62.61 -5.11 1.49
N LEU A 353 62.71 -3.78 1.47
CA LEU A 353 63.75 -3.02 0.75
C LEU A 353 65.06 -2.81 1.56
N HIS A 354 65.15 -3.36 2.78
CA HIS A 354 66.31 -3.32 3.69
C HIS A 354 66.70 -4.72 4.16
#